data_AF-K0KLA3-F1
#
_entry.id   AF-K0KLA3-F1
#
_cell.length_a   1.000
_cell.length_b   1.000
_cell.length_c   1.000
_cell.angle_alpha   90.00
_cell.angle_beta   90.00
_cell.angle_gamma   90.00
#
_symmetry.space_group_name_H-M   'P 1'
#
loop_
_entity.id
_entity.type
_entity.pdbx_description
1 polymer ?
#
loop_
_entity_poly.entity_id
_entity_poly.type
_entity_poly.pdbx_seq_one_letter_code
_entity_poly.pdbx_strand_id
1 'polypeptide(L)'
;MPLFEPQRPNTTQRPDMSQVEDEQVSNFIQNFLNNTDQTTREEILRESSTRLNRTNQSFQFIKNLIDIIGFGLFPILLARILKKLLSAVTFSQDILFDIFEFYNNTQGTTTDGLIYKFLLCHQQHDQQQQLESQPSLEELWGSDWTFTGPLSFAKLPYKKCLITPNESFDIGIIGMPFDTAVTYRPGARFGPRALRIASSRQSKSQGFNFRAGLNPYESWAKVLDCGDVPITPMDNEVALRQMDEGYKELLKRETESSEGDQIPRLIMLGGDHSILLSSLRNLYQKYGKINVIHFDSHLDTWSPKKYSSYWKSQEFTHGSMLWMANEEGLINDKNVHVGLRSRLTGWEDYNEDDSQGWLRIHSDEIMEPAGLQRIAQKIKSRLPHDEPVYISVDIDVLDPSVAPATGTIEPGGLLTRELIYLIRSLEDFNIVGADLVEVSPSYDHAEITATAGSQIIYEILTNMIKKGPLNLIKKEKQKDDLAYGLNHFQDVLNDGLNQLQNVLS
;
A
#
# COMPACT_ATOMS: atom_id res chain seq x y z
N MET A 1 -44.11 -28.40 -3.19
CA MET A 1 -44.35 -28.20 -1.74
C MET A 1 -44.12 -26.73 -1.43
N PRO A 2 -45.13 -25.97 -0.96
CA PRO A 2 -44.99 -24.57 -0.59
C PRO A 2 -44.79 -24.38 0.93
N LEU A 3 -44.56 -23.11 1.32
CA LEU A 3 -44.69 -22.45 2.64
C LEU A 3 -43.37 -22.22 3.43
N PHE A 4 -42.94 -20.96 3.58
CA PHE A 4 -43.42 -20.02 4.62
C PHE A 4 -42.66 -18.66 4.53
N GLU A 5 -43.42 -17.55 4.46
CA GLU A 5 -42.99 -16.19 4.81
C GLU A 5 -43.51 -15.84 6.22
N PRO A 6 -42.80 -15.02 7.02
CA PRO A 6 -43.38 -14.34 8.16
C PRO A 6 -43.59 -12.83 7.92
N GLN A 7 -44.82 -12.37 8.20
CA GLN A 7 -45.26 -10.97 8.16
C GLN A 7 -44.73 -10.15 9.36
N ARG A 8 -44.49 -8.85 9.14
CA ARG A 8 -44.25 -7.82 10.17
C ARG A 8 -45.57 -7.14 10.57
N PRO A 9 -45.81 -6.81 11.85
CA PRO A 9 -46.93 -5.97 12.26
C PRO A 9 -46.61 -4.47 12.32
N ASN A 10 -47.70 -3.70 12.15
CA ASN A 10 -47.81 -2.25 11.97
C ASN A 10 -47.31 -1.34 13.11
N THR A 11 -46.91 -0.15 12.66
CA THR A 11 -46.59 1.08 13.40
C THR A 11 -47.77 1.66 14.20
N THR A 12 -47.52 2.03 15.46
CA THR A 12 -48.34 2.96 16.26
C THR A 12 -47.53 4.21 16.61
N GLN A 13 -48.07 5.38 16.24
CA GLN A 13 -47.54 6.72 16.52
C GLN A 13 -47.60 7.02 18.03
N ARG A 14 -46.52 7.59 18.60
CA ARG A 14 -46.53 8.27 19.90
C ARG A 14 -46.52 9.80 19.67
N PRO A 15 -47.29 10.59 20.42
CA PRO A 15 -47.31 12.04 20.27
C PRO A 15 -46.05 12.69 20.86
N ASP A 16 -45.57 13.71 20.15
CA ASP A 16 -44.51 14.63 20.52
C ASP A 16 -44.99 15.56 21.66
N MET A 17 -44.21 15.67 22.74
CA MET A 17 -44.52 16.51 23.91
C MET A 17 -43.46 17.60 24.13
N SER A 18 -42.96 18.22 23.07
CA SER A 18 -42.22 19.48 23.19
C SER A 18 -43.16 20.68 23.03
N GLN A 19 -43.96 20.99 24.07
CA GLN A 19 -44.53 22.31 24.38
C GLN A 19 -45.48 22.23 25.59
N VAL A 20 -44.97 22.48 26.79
CA VAL A 20 -45.78 22.88 27.97
C VAL A 20 -45.00 23.98 28.70
N GLU A 21 -45.63 25.15 28.83
CA GLU A 21 -45.04 26.43 29.25
C GLU A 21 -44.74 26.55 30.76
N ASP A 22 -43.64 27.21 31.12
CA ASP A 22 -43.05 27.39 32.45
C ASP A 22 -43.92 28.14 33.50
N GLU A 23 -45.04 28.75 33.09
CA GLU A 23 -45.82 29.64 33.97
C GLU A 23 -46.82 28.89 34.88
N GLN A 24 -47.17 27.64 34.56
CA GLN A 24 -48.09 26.83 35.37
C GLN A 24 -47.41 26.10 36.55
N VAL A 25 -46.11 25.80 36.45
CA VAL A 25 -45.35 25.11 37.50
C VAL A 25 -45.02 26.04 38.67
N SER A 26 -44.69 27.30 38.38
CA SER A 26 -44.36 28.30 39.41
C SER A 26 -45.56 28.60 40.34
N ASN A 27 -46.77 28.69 39.77
CA ASN A 27 -48.01 28.93 40.52
C ASN A 27 -48.47 27.73 41.34
N PHE A 28 -48.12 26.51 40.94
CA PHE A 28 -48.39 25.29 41.72
C PHE A 28 -47.52 25.23 42.99
N ILE A 29 -46.24 25.57 42.87
CA ILE A 29 -45.28 25.52 43.99
C ILE A 29 -45.60 26.59 45.04
N GLN A 30 -45.94 27.81 44.63
CA GLN A 30 -46.33 28.88 45.56
C GLN A 30 -47.62 28.57 46.33
N ASN A 31 -48.60 27.92 45.70
CA ASN A 31 -49.83 27.48 46.40
C ASN A 31 -49.60 26.27 47.32
N PHE A 32 -48.64 25.40 46.99
CA PHE A 32 -48.29 24.23 47.81
C PHE A 32 -47.57 24.64 49.10
N LEU A 33 -46.65 25.62 49.04
CA LEU A 33 -45.86 26.11 50.18
C LEU A 33 -46.68 26.91 51.20
N ASN A 34 -47.81 27.51 50.79
CA ASN A 34 -48.63 28.32 51.70
C ASN A 34 -49.68 27.51 52.49
N ASN A 35 -49.92 26.23 52.18
CA ASN A 35 -51.06 25.48 52.72
C ASN A 35 -50.73 24.10 53.34
N THR A 36 -49.47 23.79 53.65
CA THR A 36 -49.09 22.49 54.26
C THR A 36 -48.31 22.66 55.57
N ASP A 37 -48.75 21.92 56.60
CA ASP A 37 -48.13 21.80 57.93
C ASP A 37 -46.70 21.20 57.88
N GLN A 38 -45.88 21.62 58.84
CA GLN A 38 -44.45 21.35 59.01
C GLN A 38 -44.13 19.85 59.08
N THR A 39 -45.02 19.05 59.68
CA THR A 39 -44.84 17.60 59.83
C THR A 39 -44.91 16.85 58.49
N THR A 40 -45.76 17.31 57.57
CA THR A 40 -45.92 16.74 56.22
C THR A 40 -44.75 17.10 55.29
N ARG A 41 -44.05 18.22 55.56
CA ARG A 41 -42.88 18.65 54.77
C ARG A 41 -41.66 17.77 55.00
N GLU A 42 -41.44 17.32 56.23
CA GLU A 42 -40.30 16.46 56.57
C GLU A 42 -40.44 15.04 55.99
N GLU A 43 -41.66 14.53 55.89
CA GLU A 43 -41.94 13.19 55.36
C GLU A 43 -41.76 13.13 53.83
N ILE A 44 -42.19 14.17 53.12
CA ILE A 44 -42.02 14.30 51.66
C ILE A 44 -40.53 14.55 51.30
N LEU A 45 -39.78 15.31 52.10
CA LEU A 45 -38.33 15.51 51.90
C LEU A 45 -37.55 14.19 52.09
N ARG A 46 -38.00 13.33 53.00
CA ARG A 46 -37.41 12.00 53.21
C ARG A 46 -37.65 11.10 52.01
N GLU A 47 -38.87 11.03 51.48
CA GLU A 47 -39.19 10.22 50.29
C GLU A 47 -38.54 10.75 49.00
N SER A 48 -38.41 12.08 48.85
CA SER A 48 -37.82 12.73 47.68
C SER A 48 -36.30 12.49 47.58
N SER A 49 -35.62 12.36 48.73
CA SER A 49 -34.18 12.04 48.78
C SER A 49 -33.84 10.65 48.22
N THR A 50 -34.81 9.73 48.22
CA THR A 50 -34.67 8.35 47.71
C THR A 50 -34.97 8.19 46.22
N ARG A 51 -35.53 9.20 45.54
CA ARG A 51 -35.95 9.12 44.12
C ARG A 51 -35.17 10.02 43.15
N LEU A 52 -34.11 10.69 43.59
CA LEU A 52 -33.23 11.48 42.71
C LEU A 52 -32.30 10.56 41.91
N ASN A 53 -32.84 9.99 40.83
CA ASN A 53 -32.07 9.40 39.76
C ASN A 53 -32.66 9.85 38.42
N ARG A 54 -31.85 10.59 37.66
CA ARG A 54 -32.00 10.99 36.24
C ARG A 54 -33.00 12.12 35.94
N THR A 55 -32.47 13.12 35.21
CA THR A 55 -33.08 14.19 34.38
C THR A 55 -33.23 15.61 34.96
N ASN A 56 -32.96 16.59 34.07
CA ASN A 56 -32.65 18.02 34.24
C ASN A 56 -33.69 18.93 34.95
N GLN A 57 -34.64 18.40 35.70
CA GLN A 57 -35.57 19.21 36.52
C GLN A 57 -35.01 19.56 37.92
N SER A 58 -33.70 19.38 38.13
CA SER A 58 -33.05 19.47 39.44
C SER A 58 -32.56 20.88 39.83
N PHE A 59 -32.41 21.81 38.88
CA PHE A 59 -31.76 23.10 39.12
C PHE A 59 -32.59 24.05 40.00
N GLN A 60 -33.88 24.21 39.72
CA GLN A 60 -34.74 25.13 40.48
C GLN A 60 -35.18 24.58 41.84
N PHE A 61 -35.21 23.26 41.97
CA PHE A 61 -35.40 22.60 43.26
C PHE A 61 -34.21 22.80 44.19
N ILE A 62 -32.97 22.69 43.69
CA ILE A 62 -31.76 22.92 44.50
C ILE A 62 -31.64 24.37 44.94
N LYS A 63 -31.95 25.34 44.07
CA LYS A 63 -31.93 26.77 44.41
C LYS A 63 -32.94 27.10 45.52
N ASN A 64 -34.18 26.61 45.38
CA ASN A 64 -35.21 26.76 46.42
C ASN A 64 -34.85 26.04 47.73
N LEU A 65 -34.13 24.92 47.67
CA LEU A 65 -33.68 24.18 48.87
C LEU A 65 -32.61 24.97 49.65
N ILE A 66 -31.69 25.64 48.96
CA ILE A 66 -30.65 26.48 49.57
C ILE A 66 -31.29 27.69 50.26
N ASP A 67 -32.26 28.34 49.61
CA ASP A 67 -33.01 29.47 50.19
C ASP A 67 -33.84 29.06 51.42
N ILE A 68 -34.39 27.83 51.43
CA ILE A 68 -35.11 27.27 52.59
C ILE A 68 -34.16 26.93 53.76
N ILE A 69 -32.94 26.45 53.49
CA ILE A 69 -31.98 26.06 54.54
C ILE A 69 -31.32 27.30 55.19
N GLY A 70 -31.31 28.44 54.50
CA GLY A 70 -30.78 29.73 54.98
C GLY A 70 -31.41 30.27 56.28
N PHE A 71 -32.49 29.66 56.79
CA PHE A 71 -33.20 30.13 57.99
C PHE A 71 -33.07 29.28 59.27
N GLY A 72 -32.09 28.37 59.38
CA GLY A 72 -31.61 27.93 60.70
C GLY A 72 -31.43 26.42 60.94
N LEU A 73 -30.50 25.77 60.22
CA LEU A 73 -30.04 24.41 60.53
C LEU A 73 -28.50 24.35 60.67
N PHE A 74 -28.02 23.52 61.60
CA PHE A 74 -26.61 23.45 62.03
C PHE A 74 -25.62 23.03 60.90
N PRO A 75 -24.37 23.56 60.89
CA PRO A 75 -23.39 23.42 59.79
C PRO A 75 -23.05 21.99 59.35
N ILE A 76 -23.16 21.01 60.25
CA ILE A 76 -22.70 19.64 60.03
C ILE A 76 -23.67 18.86 59.11
N LEU A 77 -24.97 19.15 59.18
CA LEU A 77 -25.97 18.49 58.32
C LEU A 77 -25.90 19.05 56.89
N LEU A 78 -25.71 20.36 56.75
CA LEU A 78 -25.51 21.04 55.47
C LEU A 78 -24.25 20.54 54.74
N ALA A 79 -23.13 20.39 55.46
CA ALA A 79 -21.90 19.82 54.90
C ALA A 79 -22.07 18.38 54.39
N ARG A 80 -22.89 17.55 55.07
CA ARG A 80 -23.18 16.17 54.63
C ARG A 80 -24.08 16.11 53.40
N ILE A 81 -25.05 17.02 53.29
CA ILE A 81 -25.96 17.11 52.13
C ILE A 81 -25.21 17.66 50.91
N LEU A 82 -24.43 18.73 51.08
CA LEU A 82 -23.58 19.30 50.02
C LEU A 82 -22.58 18.26 49.49
N LYS A 83 -21.93 17.49 50.38
CA LYS A 83 -20.98 16.44 49.97
C LYS A 83 -21.63 15.33 49.14
N LYS A 84 -22.92 15.03 49.36
CA LYS A 84 -23.68 14.08 48.54
C LYS A 84 -24.15 14.69 47.21
N LEU A 85 -24.54 15.97 47.20
CA LEU A 85 -24.93 16.68 45.97
C LEU A 85 -23.73 16.92 45.03
N LEU A 86 -22.57 17.27 45.58
CA LEU A 86 -21.30 17.42 44.85
C LEU A 86 -20.81 16.12 44.20
N SER A 87 -21.20 14.95 44.71
CA SER A 87 -20.90 13.66 44.09
C SER A 87 -21.86 13.24 42.98
N ALA A 88 -22.96 13.98 42.75
CA ALA A 88 -24.07 13.53 41.90
C ALA A 88 -24.37 14.41 40.69
N VAL A 89 -23.85 15.64 40.58
CA VAL A 89 -24.17 16.56 39.46
C VAL A 89 -22.95 17.43 39.10
N THR A 90 -22.65 17.57 37.80
CA THR A 90 -21.70 18.55 37.27
C THR A 90 -22.29 19.95 37.34
N PHE A 91 -21.72 20.85 38.16
CA PHE A 91 -22.20 22.23 38.31
C PHE A 91 -21.67 23.14 37.19
N SER A 92 -22.46 24.16 36.81
CA SER A 92 -22.01 25.26 35.93
C SER A 92 -21.11 26.24 36.69
N GLN A 93 -20.27 27.00 35.98
CA GLN A 93 -19.30 27.95 36.56
C GLN A 93 -19.93 29.01 37.46
N ASP A 94 -21.18 29.41 37.22
CA ASP A 94 -21.86 30.46 37.99
C ASP A 94 -22.18 30.02 39.44
N ILE A 95 -22.50 28.74 39.67
CA ILE A 95 -22.79 28.20 41.01
C ILE A 95 -21.50 28.06 41.84
N LEU A 96 -20.37 27.78 41.18
CA LEU A 96 -19.08 27.69 41.86
C LEU A 96 -18.62 29.04 42.39
N PHE A 97 -18.97 30.15 41.71
CA PHE A 97 -18.64 31.50 42.15
C PHE A 97 -19.43 31.90 43.40
N ASP A 98 -20.75 31.63 43.44
CA ASP A 98 -21.61 31.92 44.59
C ASP A 98 -21.21 31.09 45.83
N ILE A 99 -20.81 29.82 45.64
CA ILE A 99 -20.30 28.97 46.74
C ILE A 99 -18.96 29.49 47.26
N PHE A 100 -18.09 29.99 46.38
CA PHE A 100 -16.78 30.54 46.75
C PHE A 100 -16.92 31.86 47.52
N GLU A 101 -17.87 32.72 47.14
CA GLU A 101 -18.16 33.98 47.83
C GLU A 101 -18.82 33.75 49.19
N PHE A 102 -19.73 32.76 49.29
CA PHE A 102 -20.36 32.37 50.55
C PHE A 102 -19.35 31.77 51.56
N TYR A 103 -18.39 30.97 51.08
CA TYR A 103 -17.41 30.30 51.95
C TYR A 103 -16.31 31.24 52.45
N ASN A 104 -15.89 32.23 51.65
CA ASN A 104 -14.91 33.24 52.08
C ASN A 104 -15.44 34.14 53.21
N ASN A 105 -16.75 34.26 53.37
CA ASN A 105 -17.37 34.99 54.48
C ASN A 105 -17.46 34.18 55.79
N THR A 106 -17.12 32.89 55.79
CA THR A 106 -17.06 32.05 56.99
C THR A 106 -15.61 31.68 57.31
N GLN A 107 -15.03 32.34 58.32
CA GLN A 107 -13.64 32.12 58.70
C GLN A 107 -13.36 30.71 59.22
N GLY A 108 -12.27 30.11 58.73
CA GLY A 108 -11.48 29.15 59.50
C GLY A 108 -11.11 27.87 58.77
N THR A 109 -9.78 27.68 58.63
CA THR A 109 -9.03 26.43 58.41
C THR A 109 -8.68 26.00 56.96
N THR A 110 -7.39 26.20 56.65
CA THR A 110 -6.53 25.54 55.64
C THR A 110 -6.99 25.57 54.19
N THR A 111 -6.84 26.75 53.56
CA THR A 111 -6.95 27.01 52.12
C THR A 111 -6.00 26.15 51.26
N ASP A 112 -4.83 25.78 51.75
CA ASP A 112 -3.77 25.23 50.88
C ASP A 112 -3.98 23.75 50.51
N GLY A 113 -4.61 22.95 51.38
CA GLY A 113 -4.86 21.53 51.13
C GLY A 113 -6.01 21.26 50.16
N LEU A 114 -7.00 22.16 50.11
CA LEU A 114 -8.14 22.06 49.19
C LEU A 114 -7.78 22.61 47.82
N ILE A 115 -7.02 23.71 47.72
CA ILE A 115 -6.53 24.25 46.45
C ILE A 115 -5.61 23.25 45.75
N TYR A 116 -4.72 22.56 46.48
CA TYR A 116 -3.84 21.54 45.89
C TYR A 116 -4.63 20.31 45.40
N LYS A 117 -5.66 19.88 46.16
CA LYS A 117 -6.58 18.84 45.70
C LYS A 117 -7.46 19.30 44.53
N PHE A 118 -7.84 20.57 44.47
CA PHE A 118 -8.65 21.14 43.39
C PHE A 118 -7.83 21.30 42.12
N LEU A 119 -6.56 21.70 42.20
CA LEU A 119 -5.61 21.72 41.08
C LEU A 119 -5.31 20.31 40.55
N LEU A 120 -5.13 19.32 41.43
CA LEU A 120 -5.00 17.92 41.02
C LEU A 120 -6.31 17.38 40.41
N CYS A 121 -7.46 17.75 40.97
CA CYS A 121 -8.76 17.35 40.43
C CYS A 121 -9.08 18.07 39.12
N HIS A 122 -8.64 19.32 38.91
CA HIS A 122 -8.72 20.03 37.63
C HIS A 122 -7.70 19.52 36.61
N GLN A 123 -6.49 19.11 37.01
CA GLN A 123 -5.58 18.42 36.08
C GLN A 123 -6.12 17.05 35.66
N GLN A 124 -6.79 16.33 36.57
CA GLN A 124 -7.47 15.07 36.25
C GLN A 124 -8.80 15.29 35.50
N HIS A 125 -9.52 16.39 35.77
CA HIS A 125 -10.72 16.76 35.03
C HIS A 125 -10.43 17.35 33.66
N ASP A 126 -9.36 18.10 33.46
CA ASP A 126 -8.91 18.56 32.13
C ASP A 126 -8.46 17.36 31.28
N GLN A 127 -7.95 16.31 31.91
CA GLN A 127 -7.72 15.02 31.23
C GLN A 127 -9.01 14.21 30.99
N GLN A 128 -10.09 14.44 31.75
CA GLN A 128 -11.39 13.77 31.59
C GLN A 128 -12.45 14.61 30.84
N GLN A 129 -12.17 15.88 30.55
CA GLN A 129 -13.01 16.81 29.77
C GLN A 129 -12.34 17.22 28.46
N GLN A 130 -11.43 16.41 27.92
CA GLN A 130 -11.57 16.14 26.50
C GLN A 130 -12.92 15.43 26.37
N LEU A 131 -13.99 16.17 26.03
CA LEU A 131 -15.12 15.56 25.37
C LEU A 131 -14.52 14.65 24.31
N GLU A 132 -14.65 13.35 24.47
CA GLU A 132 -14.39 12.38 23.41
C GLU A 132 -15.31 12.82 22.27
N SER A 133 -14.80 13.66 21.38
CA SER A 133 -15.47 14.00 20.14
C SER A 133 -15.80 12.66 19.53
N GLN A 134 -17.09 12.42 19.26
CA GLN A 134 -17.49 11.20 18.58
C GLN A 134 -16.56 11.04 17.38
N PRO A 135 -15.85 9.91 17.26
CA PRO A 135 -14.87 9.73 16.21
C PRO A 135 -15.55 10.00 14.87
N SER A 136 -14.86 10.72 14.00
CA SER A 136 -15.33 10.99 12.65
C SER A 136 -15.62 9.68 11.92
N LEU A 137 -16.50 9.72 10.93
CA LEU A 137 -16.76 8.54 10.09
C LEU A 137 -15.49 8.04 9.41
N GLU A 138 -14.53 8.92 9.13
CA GLU A 138 -13.21 8.57 8.59
C GLU A 138 -12.38 7.77 9.61
N GLU A 139 -12.35 8.17 10.88
CA GLU A 139 -11.63 7.41 11.93
C GLU A 139 -12.26 6.04 12.19
N LEU A 140 -13.59 5.93 12.05
CA LEU A 140 -14.31 4.67 12.27
C LEU A 140 -14.26 3.71 11.07
N TRP A 141 -14.31 4.24 9.84
CA TRP A 141 -14.58 3.45 8.63
C TRP A 141 -13.65 3.74 7.45
N GLY A 142 -12.73 4.71 7.56
CA GLY A 142 -11.83 5.13 6.49
C GLY A 142 -10.65 4.19 6.26
N SER A 143 -10.34 3.33 7.24
CA SER A 143 -9.25 2.35 7.13
C SER A 143 -9.76 0.94 6.85
N ASP A 144 -9.16 0.29 5.87
CA ASP A 144 -9.40 -1.11 5.56
C ASP A 144 -8.49 -2.05 6.36
N TRP A 145 -9.01 -3.24 6.68
CA TRP A 145 -8.18 -4.35 7.12
C TRP A 145 -7.37 -4.88 5.95
N THR A 146 -6.30 -5.63 6.23
CA THR A 146 -5.47 -6.26 5.20
C THR A 146 -6.28 -7.14 4.24
N PHE A 147 -7.40 -7.72 4.69
CA PHE A 147 -8.29 -8.57 3.90
C PHE A 147 -9.55 -7.86 3.36
N THR A 148 -9.74 -6.55 3.59
CA THR A 148 -10.88 -5.77 3.06
C THR A 148 -10.43 -4.70 2.08
N GLY A 149 -11.39 -4.03 1.43
CA GLY A 149 -11.12 -2.90 0.55
C GLY A 149 -10.69 -3.27 -0.87
N PRO A 150 -10.51 -2.25 -1.73
CA PRO A 150 -10.00 -2.44 -3.08
C PRO A 150 -8.65 -3.16 -3.09
N LEU A 151 -8.41 -3.91 -4.17
CA LEU A 151 -7.18 -4.67 -4.37
C LEU A 151 -6.19 -3.86 -5.19
N SER A 152 -5.22 -3.26 -4.51
CA SER A 152 -4.00 -2.66 -5.06
C SER A 152 -2.78 -3.30 -4.40
N PHE A 153 -1.62 -3.21 -5.06
CA PHE A 153 -0.35 -3.68 -4.52
C PHE A 153 -0.06 -2.96 -3.20
N ALA A 154 0.22 -3.73 -2.15
CA ALA A 154 0.51 -3.26 -0.80
C ALA A 154 -0.53 -2.27 -0.24
N LYS A 155 -1.79 -2.33 -0.70
CA LYS A 155 -2.84 -1.34 -0.37
C LYS A 155 -2.43 0.11 -0.68
N LEU A 156 -1.54 0.30 -1.66
CA LEU A 156 -1.15 1.61 -2.15
C LEU A 156 -2.35 2.34 -2.76
N PRO A 157 -2.30 3.68 -2.84
CA PRO A 157 -3.29 4.43 -3.61
C PRO A 157 -3.36 3.90 -5.04
N TYR A 158 -4.58 3.74 -5.56
CA TYR A 158 -4.83 3.20 -6.89
C TYR A 158 -5.33 4.29 -7.83
N LYS A 159 -4.75 4.33 -9.03
CA LYS A 159 -5.23 5.16 -10.14
C LYS A 159 -5.10 4.38 -11.45
N LYS A 160 -6.03 4.60 -12.38
CA LYS A 160 -5.87 4.13 -13.76
C LYS A 160 -4.94 5.07 -14.53
N CYS A 161 -3.64 4.96 -14.29
CA CYS A 161 -2.64 5.93 -14.75
C CYS A 161 -2.73 6.21 -16.26
N LEU A 162 -2.96 5.19 -17.09
CA LEU A 162 -3.06 5.32 -18.56
C LEU A 162 -4.19 6.25 -19.05
N ILE A 163 -5.20 6.54 -18.22
CA ILE A 163 -6.28 7.50 -18.55
C ILE A 163 -6.28 8.73 -17.64
N THR A 164 -5.30 8.86 -16.74
CA THR A 164 -5.12 10.01 -15.85
C THR A 164 -3.73 10.61 -16.07
N PRO A 165 -3.47 11.30 -17.20
CA PRO A 165 -2.13 11.75 -17.59
C PRO A 165 -1.45 12.70 -16.60
N ASN A 166 -2.24 13.45 -15.83
CA ASN A 166 -1.74 14.43 -14.87
C ASN A 166 -1.39 13.83 -13.50
N GLU A 167 -1.59 12.52 -13.31
CA GLU A 167 -1.20 11.87 -12.05
C GLU A 167 0.31 11.65 -12.04
N SER A 168 0.98 12.36 -11.12
CA SER A 168 2.41 12.26 -10.81
C SER A 168 2.72 11.05 -9.93
N PHE A 169 3.92 10.49 -10.08
CA PHE A 169 4.49 9.50 -9.16
C PHE A 169 6.00 9.38 -9.39
N ASP A 170 6.75 9.02 -8.34
CA ASP A 170 8.17 8.71 -8.47
C ASP A 170 8.38 7.23 -8.86
N ILE A 171 7.52 6.35 -8.34
CA ILE A 171 7.55 4.91 -8.63
C ILE A 171 6.14 4.39 -8.90
N GLY A 172 5.91 3.85 -10.09
CA GLY A 172 4.64 3.23 -10.49
C GLY A 172 4.71 1.71 -10.40
N ILE A 173 3.76 1.09 -9.72
CA ILE A 173 3.50 -0.35 -9.80
C ILE A 173 2.48 -0.59 -10.90
N ILE A 174 2.80 -1.39 -11.92
CA ILE A 174 1.94 -1.60 -13.09
C ILE A 174 1.85 -3.07 -13.44
N GLY A 175 0.65 -3.61 -13.65
CA GLY A 175 0.49 -4.99 -14.10
C GLY A 175 0.54 -5.12 -15.62
N MET A 176 1.16 -6.20 -16.09
CA MET A 176 1.29 -6.56 -17.50
C MET A 176 0.76 -7.99 -17.70
N PRO A 177 -0.55 -8.21 -17.58
CA PRO A 177 -1.17 -9.54 -17.58
C PRO A 177 -1.16 -10.18 -18.97
N PHE A 178 -0.09 -10.89 -19.30
CA PHE A 178 0.16 -11.53 -20.61
C PHE A 178 0.84 -12.89 -20.44
N ASP A 179 0.49 -13.90 -21.23
CA ASP A 179 1.19 -15.20 -21.18
C ASP A 179 1.08 -16.00 -22.50
N THR A 180 0.87 -15.30 -23.62
CA THR A 180 0.70 -15.95 -24.93
C THR A 180 2.02 -16.13 -25.67
N ALA A 181 3.15 -15.77 -25.05
CA ALA A 181 4.50 -16.02 -25.54
C ALA A 181 5.19 -17.21 -24.83
N VAL A 182 4.49 -17.88 -23.90
CA VAL A 182 4.99 -19.09 -23.21
C VAL A 182 5.01 -20.29 -24.15
N THR A 183 5.99 -21.18 -23.94
CA THR A 183 6.12 -22.42 -24.73
C THR A 183 5.66 -23.69 -24.01
N TYR A 184 5.40 -23.64 -22.69
CA TYR A 184 5.01 -24.81 -21.90
C TYR A 184 3.68 -24.63 -21.17
N ARG A 185 3.68 -24.05 -19.96
CA ARG A 185 2.47 -23.92 -19.14
C ARG A 185 2.01 -22.45 -19.05
N PRO A 186 0.78 -22.12 -19.51
CA PRO A 186 0.23 -20.76 -19.38
C PRO A 186 -0.34 -20.52 -17.97
N GLY A 187 -0.81 -19.30 -17.72
CA GLY A 187 -1.47 -18.89 -16.48
C GLY A 187 -0.86 -17.64 -15.84
N ALA A 188 0.32 -17.22 -16.30
CA ALA A 188 1.01 -16.04 -15.80
C ALA A 188 0.24 -14.73 -16.05
N ARG A 189 -0.74 -14.69 -16.98
CA ARG A 189 -1.65 -13.54 -17.14
C ARG A 189 -2.43 -13.18 -15.87
N PHE A 190 -2.57 -14.11 -14.92
CA PHE A 190 -3.21 -13.89 -13.63
C PHE A 190 -2.22 -13.51 -12.51
N GLY A 191 -0.92 -13.56 -12.79
CA GLY A 191 0.17 -13.20 -11.88
C GLY A 191 0.00 -11.82 -11.23
N PRO A 192 -0.31 -10.74 -11.97
CA PRO A 192 -0.44 -9.40 -11.39
C PRO A 192 -1.51 -9.33 -10.31
N ARG A 193 -2.63 -10.04 -10.51
CA ARG A 193 -3.70 -10.12 -9.52
C ARG A 193 -3.26 -10.87 -8.27
N ALA A 194 -2.58 -12.01 -8.44
CA ALA A 194 -2.11 -12.81 -7.31
C ALA A 194 -1.04 -12.06 -6.48
N LEU A 195 -0.14 -11.34 -7.14
CA LEU A 195 0.87 -10.51 -6.48
C LEU A 195 0.22 -9.39 -5.65
N ARG A 196 -0.83 -8.73 -6.17
CA ARG A 196 -1.60 -7.77 -5.38
C ARG A 196 -2.26 -8.42 -4.16
N ILE A 197 -2.87 -9.60 -4.31
CA ILE A 197 -3.48 -10.32 -3.17
C ILE A 197 -2.42 -10.61 -2.11
N ALA A 198 -1.31 -11.24 -2.49
CA ALA A 198 -0.23 -11.62 -1.58
C ALA A 198 0.44 -10.42 -0.91
N SER A 199 0.48 -9.25 -1.56
CA SER A 199 1.03 -8.02 -0.99
C SER A 199 0.16 -7.36 0.08
N SER A 200 -1.07 -7.84 0.32
CA SER A 200 -2.05 -7.14 1.18
C SER A 200 -1.65 -6.96 2.64
N ARG A 201 -0.59 -7.66 3.10
CA ARG A 201 0.01 -7.50 4.44
C ARG A 201 1.14 -6.47 4.50
N GLN A 202 1.53 -5.87 3.39
CA GLN A 202 2.64 -4.92 3.28
C GLN A 202 2.17 -3.45 3.31
N SER A 203 1.05 -3.12 3.98
CA SER A 203 0.49 -1.76 3.97
C SER A 203 1.45 -0.71 4.54
N LYS A 204 1.13 0.58 4.39
CA LYS A 204 1.84 1.68 5.05
C LYS A 204 2.11 1.41 6.53
N SER A 205 1.11 0.96 7.29
CA SER A 205 1.25 0.64 8.72
C SER A 205 2.08 -0.61 9.03
N GLN A 206 2.33 -1.48 8.05
CA GLN A 206 3.08 -2.74 8.21
C GLN A 206 4.26 -2.84 7.22
N GLY A 207 4.73 -1.69 6.72
CA GLY A 207 5.73 -1.60 5.66
C GLY A 207 7.17 -1.40 6.12
N PHE A 208 7.43 -1.22 7.42
CA PHE A 208 8.76 -0.86 7.91
C PHE A 208 9.80 -1.97 7.68
N ASN A 209 10.84 -1.69 6.90
CA ASN A 209 11.96 -2.59 6.65
C ASN A 209 13.03 -2.38 7.72
N PHE A 210 13.12 -3.29 8.70
CA PHE A 210 14.08 -3.16 9.80
C PHE A 210 15.55 -3.15 9.35
N ARG A 211 15.88 -3.80 8.22
CA ARG A 211 17.26 -3.90 7.73
C ARG A 211 17.66 -2.64 6.96
N ALA A 212 16.74 -2.09 6.16
CA ALA A 212 16.98 -0.83 5.47
C ALA A 212 16.83 0.39 6.40
N GLY A 213 16.11 0.24 7.52
CA GLY A 213 15.86 1.31 8.48
C GLY A 213 14.81 2.32 8.00
N LEU A 214 13.94 1.93 7.06
CA LEU A 214 12.92 2.81 6.47
C LEU A 214 11.66 2.03 6.07
N ASN A 215 10.55 2.76 5.92
CA ASN A 215 9.32 2.26 5.31
C ASN A 215 9.24 2.73 3.85
N PRO A 216 9.36 1.86 2.84
CA PRO A 216 9.32 2.28 1.44
C PRO A 216 7.96 2.88 1.04
N TYR A 217 6.88 2.56 1.74
CA TYR A 217 5.54 3.08 1.41
C TYR A 217 5.22 4.44 2.04
N GLU A 218 6.12 4.94 2.91
CA GLU A 218 5.98 6.21 3.64
C GLU A 218 7.27 7.07 3.56
N SER A 219 8.15 6.78 2.60
CA SER A 219 9.38 7.54 2.41
C SER A 219 9.17 8.74 1.49
N TRP A 220 10.26 9.30 0.95
CA TRP A 220 10.25 10.50 0.10
C TRP A 220 9.52 10.30 -1.24
N ALA A 221 9.47 9.07 -1.76
CA ALA A 221 8.93 8.75 -3.07
C ALA A 221 7.41 8.53 -3.02
N LYS A 222 6.66 9.17 -3.92
CA LYS A 222 5.27 8.80 -4.18
C LYS A 222 5.21 7.50 -4.96
N VAL A 223 4.79 6.45 -4.28
CA VAL A 223 4.55 5.12 -4.86
C VAL A 223 3.06 4.94 -5.15
N LEU A 224 2.72 4.55 -6.38
CA LEU A 224 1.34 4.46 -6.86
C LEU A 224 1.08 3.12 -7.57
N ASP A 225 -0.06 2.47 -7.30
CA ASP A 225 -0.53 1.36 -8.15
C ASP A 225 -1.30 1.93 -9.34
N CYS A 226 -0.74 1.74 -10.53
CA CYS A 226 -1.21 2.26 -11.80
C CYS A 226 -2.23 1.35 -12.51
N GLY A 227 -2.66 0.27 -11.87
CA GLY A 227 -3.51 -0.74 -12.47
C GLY A 227 -2.75 -1.59 -13.47
N ASP A 228 -3.40 -1.97 -14.57
CA ASP A 228 -2.86 -2.88 -15.56
C ASP A 228 -2.89 -2.26 -16.96
N VAL A 229 -1.91 -2.63 -17.79
CA VAL A 229 -1.98 -2.37 -19.23
C VAL A 229 -3.01 -3.33 -19.84
N PRO A 230 -3.97 -2.84 -20.67
CA PRO A 230 -5.01 -3.67 -21.26
C PRO A 230 -4.48 -4.48 -22.46
N ILE A 231 -3.64 -5.47 -22.17
CA ILE A 231 -2.95 -6.29 -23.17
C ILE A 231 -3.92 -7.34 -23.75
N THR A 232 -3.93 -7.48 -25.07
CA THR A 232 -4.74 -8.47 -25.78
C THR A 232 -4.15 -9.88 -25.63
N PRO A 233 -4.98 -10.91 -25.34
CA PRO A 233 -4.54 -12.29 -25.37
C PRO A 233 -4.73 -12.95 -26.76
N MET A 234 -5.10 -12.20 -27.80
CA MET A 234 -5.44 -12.77 -29.11
C MET A 234 -4.29 -12.72 -30.12
N ASP A 235 -3.41 -11.73 -30.01
CA ASP A 235 -2.38 -11.43 -31.01
C ASP A 235 -1.14 -10.87 -30.33
N ASN A 236 -0.03 -11.59 -30.44
CA ASN A 236 1.23 -11.24 -29.78
C ASN A 236 1.87 -9.96 -30.33
N GLU A 237 1.66 -9.61 -31.61
CA GLU A 237 2.20 -8.37 -32.18
C GLU A 237 1.43 -7.16 -31.64
N VAL A 238 0.10 -7.25 -31.61
CA VAL A 238 -0.74 -6.21 -31.02
C VAL A 238 -0.47 -6.11 -29.51
N ALA A 239 -0.30 -7.23 -28.83
CA ALA A 239 0.03 -7.27 -27.41
C ALA A 239 1.34 -6.54 -27.11
N LEU A 240 2.41 -6.85 -27.84
CA LEU A 240 3.70 -6.18 -27.71
C LEU A 240 3.59 -4.67 -27.95
N ARG A 241 2.82 -4.25 -28.97
CA ARG A 241 2.54 -2.83 -29.22
C ARG A 241 1.81 -2.15 -28.07
N GLN A 242 0.84 -2.83 -27.45
CA GLN A 242 0.11 -2.31 -26.30
C GLN A 242 1.01 -2.18 -25.06
N MET A 243 1.92 -3.14 -24.83
CA MET A 243 2.95 -3.03 -23.79
C MET A 243 3.84 -1.81 -24.06
N ASP A 244 4.31 -1.64 -25.30
CA ASP A 244 5.20 -0.55 -25.69
C ASP A 244 4.56 0.82 -25.46
N GLU A 245 3.35 1.04 -25.97
CA GLU A 245 2.65 2.31 -25.80
C GLU A 245 2.23 2.55 -24.33
N GLY A 246 1.87 1.50 -23.61
CA GLY A 246 1.54 1.59 -22.18
C GLY A 246 2.73 2.03 -21.34
N TYR A 247 3.89 1.37 -21.51
CA TYR A 247 5.11 1.72 -20.78
C TYR A 247 5.60 3.11 -21.16
N LYS A 248 5.61 3.45 -22.46
CA LYS A 248 5.97 4.77 -22.98
C LYS A 248 5.14 5.89 -22.38
N GLU A 249 3.83 5.68 -22.25
CA GLU A 249 2.92 6.68 -21.69
C GLU A 249 3.17 6.92 -20.19
N LEU A 250 3.51 5.87 -19.43
CA LEU A 250 3.85 5.99 -18.01
C LEU A 250 5.21 6.66 -17.78
N LEU A 251 6.16 6.54 -18.71
CA LEU A 251 7.45 7.25 -18.61
C LEU A 251 7.37 8.76 -18.87
N LYS A 252 6.20 9.30 -19.19
CA LYS A 252 5.98 10.75 -19.38
C LYS A 252 5.55 11.45 -18.08
N ARG A 253 5.35 10.73 -16.98
CA ARG A 253 4.79 11.32 -15.76
C ARG A 253 5.81 12.17 -15.04
N GLU A 254 5.31 13.23 -14.42
CA GLU A 254 6.10 14.05 -13.52
C GLU A 254 6.34 13.30 -12.21
N THR A 255 7.55 13.44 -11.69
CA THR A 255 7.94 12.95 -10.36
C THR A 255 7.64 14.03 -9.32
N GLU A 256 7.24 13.64 -8.10
CA GLU A 256 6.97 14.62 -7.03
C GLU A 256 8.24 15.04 -6.28
N SER A 257 9.31 14.26 -6.39
CA SER A 257 10.60 14.63 -5.80
C SER A 257 11.14 15.96 -6.36
N SER A 258 11.58 16.82 -5.45
CA SER A 258 11.99 18.21 -5.71
C SER A 258 13.39 18.35 -6.34
N GLU A 259 14.07 17.24 -6.63
CA GLU A 259 15.46 17.24 -7.12
C GLU A 259 15.54 16.86 -8.61
N GLY A 260 15.24 17.85 -9.45
CA GLY A 260 15.50 17.83 -10.89
C GLY A 260 14.46 17.09 -11.73
N ASP A 261 14.71 17.07 -13.04
CA ASP A 261 13.88 16.39 -14.05
C ASP A 261 14.17 14.88 -13.99
N GLN A 262 13.60 14.20 -12.99
CA GLN A 262 13.69 12.76 -12.82
C GLN A 262 12.66 12.06 -13.70
N ILE A 263 13.02 10.87 -14.18
CA ILE A 263 12.10 10.01 -14.93
C ILE A 263 11.48 9.04 -13.93
N PRO A 264 10.14 8.87 -13.94
CA PRO A 264 9.48 7.93 -13.04
C PRO A 264 9.99 6.51 -13.29
N ARG A 265 10.13 5.74 -12.22
CA ARG A 265 10.54 4.34 -12.28
C ARG A 265 9.32 3.43 -12.27
N LEU A 266 9.38 2.32 -12.97
CA LEU A 266 8.29 1.36 -13.01
C LEU A 266 8.74 0.02 -12.43
N ILE A 267 7.87 -0.59 -11.61
CA ILE A 267 7.96 -1.99 -11.23
C ILE A 267 6.78 -2.71 -11.86
N MET A 268 7.07 -3.62 -12.79
CA MET A 268 6.05 -4.41 -13.45
C MET A 268 5.70 -5.65 -12.63
N LEU A 269 4.40 -5.81 -12.37
CA LEU A 269 3.83 -7.09 -11.98
C LEU A 269 3.58 -7.86 -13.27
N GLY A 270 4.39 -8.88 -13.49
CA GLY A 270 4.51 -9.51 -14.79
C GLY A 270 3.41 -10.50 -15.13
N GLY A 271 3.41 -10.82 -16.41
CA GLY A 271 2.88 -12.06 -16.96
C GLY A 271 4.04 -13.00 -17.23
N ASP A 272 4.15 -13.52 -18.45
CA ASP A 272 5.36 -14.21 -18.91
C ASP A 272 6.55 -13.25 -19.06
N HIS A 273 7.76 -13.78 -19.20
CA HIS A 273 8.98 -12.98 -19.22
C HIS A 273 9.16 -12.11 -20.48
N SER A 274 8.38 -12.36 -21.53
CA SER A 274 8.50 -11.64 -22.81
C SER A 274 8.22 -10.14 -22.69
N ILE A 275 7.49 -9.72 -21.64
CA ILE A 275 7.17 -8.32 -21.36
C ILE A 275 8.42 -7.45 -21.15
N LEU A 276 9.55 -8.05 -20.75
CA LEU A 276 10.82 -7.36 -20.51
C LEU A 276 11.32 -6.60 -21.75
N LEU A 277 11.09 -7.14 -22.95
CA LEU A 277 11.48 -6.48 -24.21
C LEU A 277 10.88 -5.08 -24.32
N SER A 278 9.62 -4.93 -23.93
CA SER A 278 8.91 -3.65 -23.96
C SER A 278 9.51 -2.63 -22.99
N SER A 279 9.85 -3.07 -21.77
CA SER A 279 10.54 -2.24 -20.77
C SER A 279 11.86 -1.71 -21.31
N LEU A 280 12.68 -2.60 -21.90
CA LEU A 280 13.99 -2.26 -22.42
C LEU A 280 13.91 -1.29 -23.59
N ARG A 281 12.99 -1.49 -24.54
CA ARG A 281 12.76 -0.57 -25.68
C ARG A 281 12.45 0.85 -25.23
N ASN A 282 11.61 0.99 -24.20
CA ASN A 282 11.17 2.29 -23.71
C ASN A 282 12.20 2.96 -22.81
N LEU A 283 12.89 2.20 -21.96
CA LEU A 283 13.98 2.71 -21.14
C LEU A 283 15.19 3.12 -21.99
N TYR A 284 15.48 2.40 -23.07
CA TYR A 284 16.54 2.76 -24.01
C TYR A 284 16.38 4.18 -24.56
N GLN A 285 15.15 4.59 -24.90
CA GLN A 285 14.87 5.94 -25.40
C GLN A 285 15.18 7.04 -24.36
N LYS A 286 15.23 6.70 -23.08
CA LYS A 286 15.50 7.62 -21.97
C LYS A 286 16.95 7.61 -21.53
N TYR A 287 17.57 6.43 -21.47
CA TYR A 287 18.87 6.23 -20.82
C TYR A 287 19.96 5.68 -21.75
N GLY A 288 19.63 5.31 -23.00
CA GLY A 288 20.49 4.52 -23.86
C GLY A 288 20.57 3.07 -23.39
N LYS A 289 21.68 2.39 -23.71
CA LYS A 289 21.86 0.97 -23.35
C LYS A 289 21.70 0.71 -21.85
N ILE A 290 20.91 -0.31 -21.52
CA ILE A 290 20.57 -0.69 -20.15
C ILE A 290 21.43 -1.88 -19.71
N ASN A 291 21.91 -1.87 -18.47
CA ASN A 291 22.50 -3.05 -17.87
C ASN A 291 21.42 -3.90 -17.19
N VAL A 292 21.38 -5.20 -17.47
CA VAL A 292 20.35 -6.11 -16.93
C VAL A 292 20.94 -7.05 -15.89
N ILE A 293 20.29 -7.11 -14.71
CA ILE A 293 20.46 -8.19 -13.75
C ILE A 293 19.25 -9.12 -13.90
N HIS A 294 19.51 -10.32 -14.41
CA HIS A 294 18.51 -11.32 -14.74
C HIS A 294 18.55 -12.45 -13.70
N PHE A 295 17.59 -12.46 -12.78
CA PHE A 295 17.42 -13.57 -11.85
C PHE A 295 16.48 -14.60 -12.48
N ASP A 296 17.04 -15.73 -12.88
CA ASP A 296 16.33 -16.73 -13.68
C ASP A 296 16.99 -18.10 -13.60
N SER A 297 16.23 -19.16 -13.81
CA SER A 297 16.76 -20.50 -14.04
C SER A 297 17.23 -20.74 -15.49
N HIS A 298 16.75 -19.94 -16.44
CA HIS A 298 16.98 -19.97 -17.89
C HIS A 298 17.86 -18.80 -18.38
N LEU A 299 18.39 -18.97 -19.61
CA LEU A 299 19.19 -17.94 -20.28
C LEU A 299 18.32 -16.86 -20.91
N ASP A 300 17.22 -17.26 -21.54
CA ASP A 300 16.29 -16.42 -22.30
C ASP A 300 16.90 -15.52 -23.39
N THR A 301 18.14 -15.88 -23.75
CA THR A 301 18.93 -15.34 -24.85
C THR A 301 18.92 -16.28 -26.05
N TRP A 302 17.87 -17.10 -26.21
CA TRP A 302 17.83 -18.07 -27.30
C TRP A 302 17.47 -17.40 -28.62
N SER A 303 18.27 -17.68 -29.65
CA SER A 303 17.89 -17.39 -31.02
C SER A 303 16.53 -18.03 -31.34
N PRO A 304 15.57 -17.27 -31.89
CA PRO A 304 14.27 -17.80 -32.28
C PRO A 304 14.32 -19.04 -33.18
N LYS A 305 15.42 -19.20 -33.94
CA LYS A 305 15.65 -20.35 -34.83
C LYS A 305 15.85 -21.68 -34.08
N LYS A 306 16.18 -21.64 -32.78
CA LYS A 306 16.39 -22.82 -31.94
C LYS A 306 15.09 -23.43 -31.42
N TYR A 307 14.02 -22.64 -31.37
CA TYR A 307 12.71 -23.18 -31.00
C TYR A 307 12.24 -24.13 -32.09
N SER A 308 12.03 -25.39 -31.70
CA SER A 308 11.54 -26.42 -32.60
C SER A 308 10.13 -26.05 -33.03
N SER A 309 9.99 -25.55 -34.25
CA SER A 309 8.68 -25.37 -34.87
C SER A 309 8.61 -26.16 -36.16
N TYR A 310 7.55 -26.95 -36.30
CA TYR A 310 7.25 -27.69 -37.52
C TYR A 310 6.75 -26.78 -38.66
N TRP A 311 6.45 -25.51 -38.33
CA TRP A 311 5.95 -24.47 -39.24
C TRP A 311 6.62 -23.13 -38.90
N LYS A 312 6.71 -22.18 -39.84
CA LYS A 312 7.24 -20.86 -39.50
C LYS A 312 6.30 -20.20 -38.46
N SER A 313 6.82 -19.92 -37.27
CA SER A 313 6.10 -19.29 -36.14
C SER A 313 6.66 -17.89 -35.87
N GLN A 314 5.99 -17.16 -34.97
CA GLN A 314 6.54 -15.90 -34.47
C GLN A 314 7.80 -16.14 -33.62
N GLU A 315 8.70 -15.17 -33.67
CA GLU A 315 10.00 -15.20 -32.99
C GLU A 315 9.94 -14.65 -31.56
N PHE A 316 8.83 -13.99 -31.20
CA PHE A 316 8.58 -13.41 -29.89
C PHE A 316 8.04 -14.47 -28.91
N THR A 317 8.92 -14.91 -28.02
CA THR A 317 8.64 -15.89 -26.96
C THR A 317 9.22 -15.40 -25.64
N HIS A 318 8.80 -16.01 -24.53
CA HIS A 318 9.37 -15.71 -23.22
C HIS A 318 10.85 -16.11 -23.04
N GLY A 319 11.46 -16.88 -23.96
CA GLY A 319 12.89 -17.21 -23.89
C GLY A 319 13.74 -16.66 -25.04
N SER A 320 13.17 -15.80 -25.89
CA SER A 320 13.89 -15.12 -26.98
C SER A 320 13.94 -13.60 -26.82
N MET A 321 13.33 -13.05 -25.78
CA MET A 321 13.18 -11.61 -25.60
C MET A 321 14.52 -10.90 -25.34
N LEU A 322 15.47 -11.53 -24.63
CA LEU A 322 16.80 -10.95 -24.43
C LEU A 322 17.66 -11.07 -25.68
N TRP A 323 17.49 -12.13 -26.47
CA TRP A 323 18.09 -12.22 -27.81
C TRP A 323 17.62 -11.05 -28.68
N MET A 324 16.31 -10.81 -28.75
CA MET A 324 15.74 -9.68 -29.48
C MET A 324 16.27 -8.33 -28.95
N ALA A 325 16.34 -8.17 -27.63
CA ALA A 325 16.88 -6.96 -27.02
C ALA A 325 18.36 -6.71 -27.37
N ASN A 326 19.16 -7.78 -27.50
CA ASN A 326 20.54 -7.69 -27.97
C ASN A 326 20.62 -7.28 -29.45
N GLU A 327 19.84 -7.93 -30.32
CA GLU A 327 19.79 -7.61 -31.76
C GLU A 327 19.32 -6.17 -32.02
N GLU A 328 18.39 -5.67 -31.21
CA GLU A 328 17.91 -4.29 -31.22
C GLU A 328 18.90 -3.30 -30.58
N GLY A 329 19.98 -3.78 -29.96
CA GLY A 329 21.02 -2.95 -29.35
C GLY A 329 20.59 -2.25 -28.05
N LEU A 330 19.58 -2.78 -27.35
CA LEU A 330 18.96 -2.15 -26.17
C LEU A 330 19.77 -2.32 -24.88
N ILE A 331 20.58 -3.38 -24.81
CA ILE A 331 21.32 -3.78 -23.60
C ILE A 331 22.82 -3.57 -23.75
N ASN A 332 23.52 -3.42 -22.62
CA ASN A 332 24.98 -3.37 -22.57
C ASN A 332 25.60 -4.77 -22.64
N ASP A 333 26.91 -4.84 -22.76
CA ASP A 333 27.69 -6.08 -22.71
C ASP A 333 28.16 -6.41 -21.28
N LYS A 334 27.45 -5.93 -20.24
CA LYS A 334 27.78 -6.14 -18.81
C LYS A 334 26.67 -6.80 -18.01
N ASN A 335 25.73 -7.43 -18.70
CA ASN A 335 24.59 -8.06 -18.06
C ASN A 335 25.00 -9.31 -17.29
N VAL A 336 24.15 -9.72 -16.35
CA VAL A 336 24.39 -10.87 -15.47
C VAL A 336 23.15 -11.73 -15.38
N HIS A 337 23.31 -13.04 -15.61
CA HIS A 337 22.33 -14.06 -15.23
C HIS A 337 22.68 -14.64 -13.86
N VAL A 338 21.68 -14.86 -13.03
CA VAL A 338 21.84 -15.41 -11.67
C VAL A 338 20.80 -16.49 -11.41
N GLY A 339 21.26 -17.70 -11.10
CA GLY A 339 20.39 -18.84 -10.75
C GLY A 339 20.27 -19.90 -11.86
N LEU A 340 21.09 -19.80 -12.90
CA LEU A 340 21.06 -20.67 -14.07
C LEU A 340 21.23 -22.14 -13.70
N ARG A 341 20.33 -22.97 -14.20
CA ARG A 341 20.34 -24.43 -14.03
C ARG A 341 19.48 -25.19 -15.03
N SER A 342 18.84 -24.50 -15.98
CA SER A 342 17.98 -25.13 -16.97
C SER A 342 18.75 -26.03 -17.93
N ARG A 343 17.99 -26.85 -18.66
CA ARG A 343 18.55 -27.75 -19.67
C ARG A 343 18.99 -26.96 -20.91
N LEU A 344 20.18 -27.28 -21.40
CA LEU A 344 20.69 -26.79 -22.69
C LEU A 344 20.44 -27.81 -23.80
N THR A 345 20.39 -27.31 -25.03
CA THR A 345 20.46 -28.12 -26.24
C THR A 345 21.90 -28.57 -26.52
N GLY A 346 22.90 -27.74 -26.18
CA GLY A 346 24.32 -28.00 -26.38
C GLY A 346 25.19 -26.84 -25.87
N TRP A 347 26.51 -26.98 -25.97
CA TRP A 347 27.45 -25.92 -25.57
C TRP A 347 27.30 -24.64 -26.42
N GLU A 348 26.70 -24.78 -27.60
CA GLU A 348 26.38 -23.68 -28.50
C GLU A 348 25.44 -22.65 -27.86
N ASP A 349 24.58 -23.06 -26.91
CA ASP A 349 23.73 -22.13 -26.16
C ASP A 349 24.57 -21.15 -25.33
N TYR A 350 25.62 -21.65 -24.66
CA TYR A 350 26.55 -20.79 -23.93
C TYR A 350 27.44 -19.96 -24.85
N ASN A 351 27.85 -20.49 -26.01
CA ASN A 351 28.64 -19.70 -26.97
C ASN A 351 27.84 -18.51 -27.52
N GLU A 352 26.53 -18.71 -27.78
CA GLU A 352 25.63 -17.63 -28.20
C GLU A 352 25.39 -16.62 -27.08
N ASP A 353 25.20 -17.08 -25.85
CA ASP A 353 25.05 -16.23 -24.67
C ASP A 353 26.34 -15.40 -24.40
N ASP A 354 27.52 -16.01 -24.53
CA ASP A 354 28.82 -15.34 -24.44
C ASP A 354 29.00 -14.27 -25.51
N SER A 355 28.52 -14.53 -26.74
CA SER A 355 28.60 -13.57 -27.84
C SER A 355 27.77 -12.30 -27.60
N GLN A 356 26.76 -12.40 -26.72
CA GLN A 356 25.91 -11.30 -26.27
C GLN A 356 26.46 -10.61 -24.99
N GLY A 357 27.56 -11.10 -24.42
CA GLY A 357 28.27 -10.46 -23.31
C GLY A 357 27.70 -10.75 -21.91
N TRP A 358 26.98 -11.86 -21.71
CA TRP A 358 26.42 -12.20 -20.41
C TRP A 358 27.43 -12.85 -19.46
N LEU A 359 27.46 -12.38 -18.21
CA LEU A 359 28.07 -13.14 -17.12
C LEU A 359 27.05 -14.15 -16.59
N ARG A 360 27.39 -15.44 -16.63
CA ARG A 360 26.58 -16.52 -16.07
C ARG A 360 26.98 -16.81 -14.63
N ILE A 361 26.00 -16.82 -13.72
CA ILE A 361 26.14 -17.31 -12.34
C ILE A 361 25.15 -18.46 -12.14
N HIS A 362 25.69 -19.67 -11.94
CA HIS A 362 24.89 -20.87 -11.76
C HIS A 362 24.30 -20.98 -10.35
N SER A 363 23.19 -21.69 -10.20
CA SER A 363 22.52 -21.85 -8.90
C SER A 363 23.40 -22.57 -7.88
N ASP A 364 24.17 -23.57 -8.31
CA ASP A 364 25.07 -24.36 -7.46
C ASP A 364 26.29 -23.58 -6.93
N GLU A 365 26.61 -22.43 -7.52
CA GLU A 365 27.67 -21.54 -7.01
C GLU A 365 27.40 -21.04 -5.58
N ILE A 366 26.15 -21.10 -5.12
CA ILE A 366 25.82 -20.82 -3.71
C ILE A 366 26.54 -21.76 -2.74
N MET A 367 26.90 -22.97 -3.19
CA MET A 367 27.63 -23.97 -2.41
C MET A 367 29.14 -23.72 -2.37
N GLU A 368 29.66 -22.78 -3.18
CA GLU A 368 31.06 -22.38 -3.13
C GLU A 368 31.41 -21.64 -1.82
N PRO A 369 32.70 -21.57 -1.43
CA PRO A 369 33.13 -20.71 -0.34
C PRO A 369 32.65 -19.26 -0.50
N ALA A 370 32.16 -18.67 0.59
CA ALA A 370 31.48 -17.37 0.66
C ALA A 370 30.10 -17.28 -0.03
N GLY A 371 29.66 -18.30 -0.77
CA GLY A 371 28.29 -18.46 -1.29
C GLY A 371 27.64 -17.17 -1.82
N LEU A 372 26.52 -16.77 -1.21
CA LEU A 372 25.78 -15.56 -1.61
C LEU A 372 26.59 -14.25 -1.57
N GLN A 373 27.57 -14.13 -0.66
CA GLN A 373 28.42 -12.94 -0.61
C GLN A 373 29.30 -12.83 -1.86
N ARG A 374 29.82 -13.97 -2.33
CA ARG A 374 30.62 -14.06 -3.55
C ARG A 374 29.77 -13.77 -4.79
N ILE A 375 28.55 -14.30 -4.84
CA ILE A 375 27.59 -13.99 -5.92
C ILE A 375 27.30 -12.48 -5.96
N ALA A 376 26.96 -11.86 -4.83
CA ALA A 376 26.73 -10.43 -4.75
C ALA A 376 27.94 -9.61 -5.22
N GLN A 377 29.16 -10.03 -4.85
CA GLN A 377 30.40 -9.39 -5.30
C GLN A 377 30.64 -9.54 -6.81
N LYS A 378 30.32 -10.70 -7.41
CA LYS A 378 30.41 -10.89 -8.86
C LYS A 378 29.48 -9.93 -9.60
N ILE A 379 28.24 -9.80 -9.14
CA ILE A 379 27.26 -8.85 -9.70
C ILE A 379 27.82 -7.42 -9.59
N LYS A 380 28.23 -6.99 -8.38
CA LYS A 380 28.81 -5.66 -8.15
C LYS A 380 30.06 -5.35 -8.98
N SER A 381 30.90 -6.36 -9.22
CA SER A 381 32.13 -6.17 -9.99
C SER A 381 31.89 -6.11 -11.49
N ARG A 382 30.79 -6.71 -11.98
CA ARG A 382 30.43 -6.71 -13.39
C ARG A 382 29.81 -5.38 -13.82
N LEU A 383 28.93 -4.84 -12.97
CA LEU A 383 28.04 -3.75 -13.31
C LEU A 383 28.56 -2.41 -12.74
N PRO A 384 28.63 -1.35 -13.56
CA PRO A 384 28.99 -0.02 -13.08
C PRO A 384 27.84 0.60 -12.26
N HIS A 385 28.20 1.25 -11.15
CA HIS A 385 27.23 1.81 -10.19
C HIS A 385 26.52 3.08 -10.69
N ASP A 386 27.09 3.75 -11.68
CA ASP A 386 26.70 5.05 -12.23
C ASP A 386 25.98 4.96 -13.59
N GLU A 387 25.66 3.75 -14.04
CA GLU A 387 24.89 3.46 -15.25
C GLU A 387 23.47 2.96 -14.91
N PRO A 388 22.50 3.06 -15.85
CA PRO A 388 21.16 2.54 -15.65
C PRO A 388 21.17 1.01 -15.51
N VAL A 389 20.55 0.51 -14.43
CA VAL A 389 20.39 -0.91 -14.16
C VAL A 389 18.90 -1.26 -14.14
N TYR A 390 18.53 -2.34 -14.83
CA TYR A 390 17.22 -2.96 -14.73
C TYR A 390 17.34 -4.29 -13.99
N ILE A 391 16.44 -4.53 -13.04
CA ILE A 391 16.39 -5.82 -12.33
C ILE A 391 15.17 -6.58 -12.84
N SER A 392 15.41 -7.70 -13.51
CA SER A 392 14.36 -8.60 -13.95
C SER A 392 14.42 -9.87 -13.11
N VAL A 393 13.28 -10.28 -12.55
CA VAL A 393 13.19 -11.47 -11.71
C VAL A 393 12.12 -12.40 -12.27
N ASP A 394 12.56 -13.49 -12.88
CA ASP A 394 11.73 -14.68 -13.05
C ASP A 394 11.57 -15.36 -11.70
N ILE A 395 10.32 -15.63 -11.29
CA ILE A 395 10.05 -16.33 -10.05
C ILE A 395 10.60 -17.77 -10.05
N ASP A 396 10.82 -18.36 -11.22
CA ASP A 396 11.39 -19.69 -11.41
C ASP A 396 12.88 -19.77 -11.08
N VAL A 397 13.56 -18.64 -10.83
CA VAL A 397 14.89 -18.64 -10.22
C VAL A 397 14.88 -19.34 -8.86
N LEU A 398 13.73 -19.31 -8.18
CA LEU A 398 13.51 -19.99 -6.91
C LEU A 398 13.24 -21.48 -7.11
N ASP A 399 13.62 -22.27 -6.11
CA ASP A 399 13.33 -23.69 -6.11
C ASP A 399 11.80 -23.95 -6.09
N PRO A 400 11.29 -24.96 -6.82
CA PRO A 400 9.86 -25.31 -6.81
C PRO A 400 9.30 -25.66 -5.42
N SER A 401 10.14 -25.96 -4.42
CA SER A 401 9.71 -26.14 -3.03
C SER A 401 9.22 -24.85 -2.37
N VAL A 402 9.60 -23.67 -2.88
CA VAL A 402 9.18 -22.36 -2.37
C VAL A 402 8.44 -21.51 -3.41
N ALA A 403 8.59 -21.83 -4.71
CA ALA A 403 7.89 -21.19 -5.82
C ALA A 403 7.38 -22.23 -6.85
N PRO A 404 6.43 -23.11 -6.48
CA PRO A 404 5.90 -24.11 -7.40
C PRO A 404 5.09 -23.52 -8.57
N ALA A 405 4.65 -22.26 -8.46
CA ALA A 405 3.66 -21.66 -9.35
C ALA A 405 4.27 -20.89 -10.53
N THR A 406 4.95 -21.61 -11.42
CA THR A 406 5.56 -21.04 -12.63
C THR A 406 5.42 -21.97 -13.83
N GLY A 407 5.62 -21.43 -15.03
CA GLY A 407 5.51 -22.14 -16.29
C GLY A 407 6.54 -23.26 -16.41
N THR A 408 7.82 -22.93 -16.24
CA THR A 408 9.00 -23.74 -16.57
C THR A 408 9.82 -24.07 -15.33
N ILE A 409 9.33 -25.01 -14.52
CA ILE A 409 10.02 -25.37 -13.26
C ILE A 409 11.38 -26.05 -13.48
N GLU A 410 12.41 -25.55 -12.79
CA GLU A 410 13.72 -26.21 -12.71
C GLU A 410 14.11 -26.49 -11.23
N PRO A 411 14.27 -27.76 -10.80
CA PRO A 411 14.66 -28.09 -9.43
C PRO A 411 16.10 -27.67 -9.06
N GLY A 412 16.39 -27.48 -7.78
CA GLY A 412 17.72 -27.11 -7.28
C GLY A 412 17.98 -25.62 -7.35
N GLY A 413 16.93 -24.80 -7.15
CA GLY A 413 16.99 -23.35 -7.23
C GLY A 413 17.33 -22.66 -5.90
N LEU A 414 17.25 -21.33 -5.92
CA LEU A 414 17.44 -20.52 -4.71
C LEU A 414 16.25 -20.64 -3.76
N LEU A 415 16.49 -20.50 -2.46
CA LEU A 415 15.42 -20.24 -1.50
C LEU A 415 15.06 -18.76 -1.48
N THR A 416 13.81 -18.42 -1.15
CA THR A 416 13.34 -17.02 -1.10
C THR A 416 14.24 -16.12 -0.26
N ARG A 417 14.75 -16.62 0.88
CA ARG A 417 15.67 -15.87 1.76
C ARG A 417 17.01 -15.51 1.10
N GLU A 418 17.45 -16.31 0.14
CA GLU A 418 18.72 -16.20 -0.55
C GLU A 418 18.62 -15.14 -1.65
N LEU A 419 17.54 -15.19 -2.44
CA LEU A 419 17.22 -14.13 -3.39
C LEU A 419 17.00 -12.78 -2.70
N ILE A 420 16.28 -12.74 -1.57
CA ILE A 420 16.13 -11.53 -0.75
C ILE A 420 17.51 -10.97 -0.34
N TYR A 421 18.44 -11.82 0.08
CA TYR A 421 19.79 -11.39 0.44
C TYR A 421 20.53 -10.77 -0.77
N LEU A 422 20.44 -11.40 -1.94
CA LEU A 422 21.06 -10.89 -3.17
C LEU A 422 20.46 -9.53 -3.55
N ILE A 423 19.14 -9.41 -3.61
CA ILE A 423 18.45 -8.16 -3.93
C ILE A 423 18.89 -7.05 -2.97
N ARG A 424 18.84 -7.27 -1.66
CA ARG A 424 19.29 -6.28 -0.66
C ARG A 424 20.74 -5.85 -0.83
N SER A 425 21.59 -6.70 -1.41
CA SER A 425 22.98 -6.35 -1.67
C SER A 425 23.13 -5.37 -2.84
N LEU A 426 22.10 -5.15 -3.65
CA LEU A 426 22.09 -4.28 -4.82
C LEU A 426 21.66 -2.83 -4.53
N GLU A 427 21.57 -2.42 -3.26
CA GLU A 427 21.08 -1.09 -2.85
C GLU A 427 21.88 0.11 -3.41
N ASP A 428 23.10 -0.12 -3.86
CA ASP A 428 23.99 0.94 -4.37
C ASP A 428 23.74 1.30 -5.85
N PHE A 429 22.96 0.49 -6.59
CA PHE A 429 22.75 0.64 -8.03
C PHE A 429 21.65 1.65 -8.39
N ASN A 430 21.81 2.30 -9.53
CA ASN A 430 20.77 3.14 -10.14
C ASN A 430 19.72 2.26 -10.84
N ILE A 431 18.80 1.69 -10.06
CA ILE A 431 17.73 0.85 -10.59
C ILE A 431 16.68 1.75 -11.27
N VAL A 432 16.62 1.69 -12.61
CA VAL A 432 15.73 2.54 -13.44
C VAL A 432 14.36 1.91 -13.69
N GLY A 433 14.23 0.61 -13.45
CA GLY A 433 13.01 -0.17 -13.56
C GLY A 433 13.24 -1.58 -13.07
N ALA A 434 12.16 -2.31 -12.85
CA ALA A 434 12.21 -3.72 -12.52
C ALA A 434 10.94 -4.46 -12.92
N ASP A 435 11.03 -5.79 -12.97
CA ASP A 435 9.86 -6.66 -13.05
C ASP A 435 9.98 -7.89 -12.15
N LEU A 436 8.83 -8.46 -11.84
CA LEU A 436 8.70 -9.81 -11.29
C LEU A 436 7.69 -10.57 -12.16
N VAL A 437 8.14 -11.63 -12.81
CA VAL A 437 7.40 -12.33 -13.88
C VAL A 437 7.15 -13.80 -13.55
N GLU A 438 6.43 -14.49 -14.44
CA GLU A 438 6.18 -15.94 -14.47
C GLU A 438 5.43 -16.53 -13.26
N VAL A 439 4.85 -15.68 -12.42
CA VAL A 439 3.91 -16.12 -11.37
C VAL A 439 2.62 -16.61 -12.03
N SER A 440 2.39 -17.92 -12.01
CA SER A 440 1.22 -18.59 -12.59
C SER A 440 0.33 -19.17 -11.47
N PRO A 441 -0.67 -18.42 -10.97
CA PRO A 441 -1.39 -18.76 -9.74
C PRO A 441 -2.15 -20.09 -9.78
N SER A 442 -2.48 -20.58 -10.99
CA SER A 442 -3.13 -21.88 -11.17
C SER A 442 -2.28 -23.07 -10.71
N TYR A 443 -0.97 -22.88 -10.59
CA TYR A 443 -0.02 -23.88 -10.08
C TYR A 443 0.46 -23.58 -8.66
N ASP A 444 -0.10 -22.55 -7.99
CA ASP A 444 0.30 -22.19 -6.64
C ASP A 444 -0.40 -23.03 -5.57
N HIS A 445 0.27 -23.16 -4.43
CA HIS A 445 -0.28 -23.82 -3.26
C HIS A 445 -0.16 -22.90 -2.05
N ALA A 446 -1.29 -22.58 -1.43
CA ALA A 446 -1.35 -21.68 -0.27
C ALA A 446 -0.66 -20.30 -0.51
N GLU A 447 -0.67 -19.83 -1.76
CA GLU A 447 -0.14 -18.52 -2.19
C GLU A 447 1.37 -18.35 -1.91
N ILE A 448 2.13 -19.43 -1.74
CA ILE A 448 3.55 -19.34 -1.35
C ILE A 448 4.38 -18.67 -2.43
N THR A 449 4.08 -18.92 -3.71
CA THR A 449 4.80 -18.32 -4.83
C THR A 449 4.48 -16.82 -4.93
N ALA A 450 3.19 -16.47 -4.89
CA ALA A 450 2.77 -15.08 -4.91
C ALA A 450 3.29 -14.28 -3.69
N THR A 451 3.40 -14.92 -2.52
CA THR A 451 3.97 -14.32 -1.31
C THR A 451 5.47 -14.11 -1.41
N ALA A 452 6.21 -15.07 -1.98
CA ALA A 452 7.63 -14.88 -2.28
C ALA A 452 7.82 -13.70 -3.25
N GLY A 453 7.01 -13.66 -4.32
CA GLY A 453 7.01 -12.59 -5.31
C GLY A 453 6.73 -11.21 -4.74
N SER A 454 5.66 -11.06 -3.93
CA SER A 454 5.35 -9.77 -3.30
C SER A 454 6.45 -9.31 -2.34
N GLN A 455 7.11 -10.24 -1.64
CA GLN A 455 8.26 -9.90 -0.79
C GLN A 455 9.47 -9.45 -1.61
N ILE A 456 9.75 -10.08 -2.75
CA ILE A 456 10.83 -9.68 -3.67
C ILE A 456 10.62 -8.25 -4.17
N ILE A 457 9.40 -7.93 -4.64
CA ILE A 457 9.05 -6.59 -5.10
C ILE A 457 9.25 -5.55 -3.99
N TYR A 458 8.86 -5.88 -2.76
CA TYR A 458 9.09 -5.01 -1.59
C TYR A 458 10.57 -4.70 -1.36
N GLU A 459 11.47 -5.68 -1.51
CA GLU A 459 12.92 -5.44 -1.35
C GLU A 459 13.49 -4.62 -2.51
N ILE A 460 13.03 -4.83 -3.76
CA ILE A 460 13.42 -4.01 -4.92
C ILE A 460 12.97 -2.55 -4.71
N LEU A 461 11.71 -2.33 -4.32
CA LEU A 461 11.18 -1.01 -4.01
C LEU A 461 11.98 -0.35 -2.88
N THR A 462 12.31 -1.12 -1.83
CA THR A 462 13.14 -0.63 -0.73
C THR A 462 14.50 -0.15 -1.22
N ASN A 463 15.17 -0.89 -2.10
CA ASN A 463 16.44 -0.46 -2.69
C ASN A 463 16.30 0.82 -3.53
N MET A 464 15.28 0.89 -4.40
CA MET A 464 15.01 2.07 -5.22
C MET A 464 14.85 3.33 -4.36
N ILE A 465 14.18 3.21 -3.22
CA ILE A 465 13.92 4.32 -2.29
C ILE A 465 15.15 4.64 -1.45
N LYS A 466 15.86 3.64 -0.94
CA LYS A 466 17.07 3.81 -0.16
C LYS A 466 18.19 4.47 -0.97
N LYS A 467 18.31 4.11 -2.25
CA LYS A 467 19.25 4.74 -3.18
C LYS A 467 18.96 6.23 -3.39
N GLY A 468 17.68 6.62 -3.30
CA GLY A 468 17.23 7.98 -3.57
C GLY A 468 16.96 8.23 -5.06
N PRO A 469 16.94 9.51 -5.48
CA PRO A 469 16.87 9.91 -6.88
C PRO A 469 18.01 9.32 -7.72
N LEU A 470 17.78 9.13 -9.03
CA LEU A 470 18.77 8.55 -9.92
C LEU A 470 19.93 9.53 -10.12
N ASN A 471 21.17 9.03 -9.95
CA ASN A 471 22.38 9.79 -10.21
C ASN A 471 23.17 9.10 -11.33
N LEU A 472 22.79 9.42 -12.57
CA LEU A 472 23.36 8.84 -13.79
C LEU A 472 24.34 9.83 -14.45
N ILE A 473 25.47 9.33 -14.95
CA ILE A 473 26.34 10.15 -15.80
C ILE A 473 25.62 10.42 -17.11
N LYS A 474 25.38 11.69 -17.44
CA LYS A 474 24.91 12.11 -18.76
C LYS A 474 25.99 11.78 -19.80
N LYS A 475 25.86 10.64 -20.49
CA LYS A 475 26.62 10.40 -21.72
C LYS A 475 26.12 11.40 -22.76
N GLU A 476 27.00 12.21 -23.35
CA GLU A 476 26.66 13.03 -24.51
C GLU A 476 26.09 12.10 -25.58
N LYS A 477 24.88 12.38 -26.07
CA LYS A 477 24.22 11.60 -27.14
C LYS A 477 25.19 11.47 -28.33
N GLN A 478 25.86 10.33 -28.45
CA GLN A 478 26.69 10.03 -29.61
C GLN A 478 25.77 9.74 -30.80
N LYS A 479 26.27 10.00 -32.00
CA LYS A 479 25.57 9.94 -33.29
C LYS A 479 24.85 8.61 -33.59
N ASP A 480 25.09 7.56 -32.81
CA ASP A 480 24.48 6.24 -32.95
C ASP A 480 22.96 6.26 -32.63
N ASP A 481 22.49 7.18 -31.79
CA ASP A 481 21.05 7.36 -31.47
C ASP A 481 20.22 7.76 -32.69
N LEU A 482 20.83 8.44 -33.67
CA LEU A 482 20.13 8.82 -34.92
C LEU A 482 19.87 7.59 -35.80
N ALA A 483 20.76 6.59 -35.74
CA ALA A 483 20.66 5.37 -36.53
C ALA A 483 19.50 4.47 -36.04
N TYR A 484 19.30 4.36 -34.71
CA TYR A 484 18.17 3.62 -34.16
C TYR A 484 16.82 4.22 -34.57
N GLY A 485 16.67 5.55 -34.46
CA GLY A 485 15.45 6.24 -34.88
C GLY A 485 15.16 6.12 -36.38
N LEU A 486 16.20 6.12 -37.22
CA LEU A 486 16.08 5.92 -38.67
C LEU A 486 15.70 4.47 -39.02
N ASN A 487 16.35 3.48 -38.41
CA ASN A 487 16.07 2.07 -38.67
C ASN A 487 14.65 1.68 -38.23
N HIS A 488 14.22 2.09 -37.04
CA HIS A 488 12.86 1.83 -36.56
C HIS A 488 11.80 2.49 -37.44
N PHE A 489 12.03 3.71 -37.92
CA PHE A 489 11.13 4.37 -38.86
C PHE A 489 11.06 3.64 -40.21
N GLN A 490 12.17 3.06 -40.63
CA GLN A 490 12.26 2.27 -41.87
C GLN A 490 11.53 0.94 -41.75
N ASP A 491 11.60 0.28 -40.60
CA ASP A 491 10.87 -0.96 -40.32
C ASP A 491 9.36 -0.73 -40.29
N VAL A 492 8.89 0.34 -39.62
CA VAL A 492 7.47 0.74 -39.61
C VAL A 492 6.96 1.07 -41.02
N LEU A 493 7.78 1.72 -41.85
CA LEU A 493 7.44 2.00 -43.25
C LEU A 493 7.35 0.72 -44.08
N ASN A 494 8.28 -0.22 -43.89
CA ASN A 494 8.29 -1.49 -44.60
C ASN A 494 7.09 -2.36 -44.22
N ASP A 495 6.71 -2.39 -42.94
CA ASP A 495 5.52 -3.09 -42.48
C ASP A 495 4.24 -2.48 -43.04
N GLY A 496 4.14 -1.14 -43.07
CA GLY A 496 3.03 -0.44 -43.71
C GLY A 496 2.91 -0.73 -45.21
N LEU A 497 4.05 -0.82 -45.91
CA LEU A 497 4.09 -1.17 -47.33
C LEU A 497 3.71 -2.62 -47.59
N ASN A 498 4.15 -3.55 -46.74
CA ASN A 498 3.80 -4.97 -46.84
C ASN A 498 2.31 -5.20 -46.58
N GLN A 499 1.71 -4.50 -45.61
CA GLN A 499 0.27 -4.55 -45.38
C GLN A 499 -0.52 -3.98 -46.56
N LEU A 500 -0.06 -2.89 -47.18
CA LEU A 500 -0.66 -2.34 -48.39
C LEU A 500 -0.58 -3.31 -49.59
N GLN A 501 0.56 -3.99 -49.77
CA GLN A 501 0.70 -4.98 -50.84
C GLN A 501 -0.23 -6.18 -50.65
N ASN A 502 -0.40 -6.67 -49.41
CA ASN A 502 -1.31 -7.78 -49.10
C ASN A 502 -2.79 -7.42 -49.26
N VAL A 503 -3.15 -6.13 -49.16
CA VAL A 503 -4.52 -5.64 -49.42
C VAL A 503 -4.78 -5.45 -50.92
N LEU A 504 -3.73 -5.21 -51.71
CA LEU A 504 -3.80 -5.00 -53.16
C LEU A 504 -3.70 -6.29 -53.99
N SER A 505 -3.16 -7.37 -53.42
CA SER A 505 -3.14 -8.74 -53.97
C SER A 505 -4.40 -9.52 -53.62
#